data_AF-A0A345YIF1-F1
#
_entry.id   AF-A0A345YIF1-F1
#
_cell.length_a   1.000
_cell.length_b   1.000
_cell.length_c   1.000
_cell.angle_alpha   90.00
_cell.angle_beta   90.00
_cell.angle_gamma   90.00
#
_symmetry.space_group_name_H-M   'P 1'
#
loop_
_entity.id
_entity.type
_entity.pdbx_description
1 polymer ?
#
loop_
_entity_poly.entity_id
_entity_poly.type
_entity_poly.pdbx_seq_one_letter_code
_entity_poly.pdbx_strand_id
1 'polypeptide(L)'
;MNFIPQTAGVGCEISERILVPEIPTKQGKVLSRMEFRSNVFEAYPGEKKSTVFNVHRKRALSFLCRKFHEGGYEIIGVEYALWGWRIGLARDGVRFWVGFGSYGAWSDRFLCVVEHPEPTVRRWFRRIPTSGVMDKFFADFEAMMNSSEEIIEFYWCEGEDRAAA
;
A
#
# COMPACT_ATOMS: atom_id res chain seq x y z
N MET A 1 6.74 -20.38 -2.41
CA MET A 1 8.20 -20.23 -2.20
C MET A 1 8.35 -18.89 -1.53
N ASN A 2 8.70 -18.86 -0.24
CA ASN A 2 8.64 -17.64 0.57
C ASN A 2 9.56 -16.57 -0.03
N PHE A 3 8.96 -15.51 -0.57
CA PHE A 3 9.70 -14.31 -0.93
C PHE A 3 9.94 -13.55 0.38
N ILE A 4 11.16 -13.10 0.62
CA ILE A 4 11.48 -12.19 1.74
C ILE A 4 12.11 -10.98 1.06
N PRO A 5 11.56 -9.75 1.21
CA PRO A 5 12.15 -8.58 0.58
C PRO A 5 13.56 -8.38 1.15
N GLN A 6 14.58 -8.39 0.29
CA GLN A 6 15.99 -8.43 0.69
C GLN A 6 16.52 -7.15 1.37
N THR A 7 15.68 -6.18 1.73
CA THR A 7 16.10 -4.95 2.42
C THR A 7 15.57 -4.81 3.85
N ALA A 8 14.90 -5.82 4.40
CA ALA A 8 14.59 -5.82 5.82
C ALA A 8 15.52 -6.80 6.55
N GLY A 9 16.45 -6.29 7.35
CA GLY A 9 17.03 -7.02 8.49
C GLY A 9 15.99 -7.33 9.58
N VAL A 10 14.72 -7.42 9.20
CA VAL A 10 13.54 -7.64 10.03
C VAL A 10 12.81 -8.79 9.35
N GLY A 11 12.67 -9.92 10.06
CA GLY A 11 12.05 -11.14 9.56
C GLY A 11 10.57 -10.97 9.21
N CYS A 12 10.27 -10.26 8.13
CA CYS A 12 8.95 -10.12 7.55
C CYS A 12 8.68 -11.35 6.68
N GLU A 13 8.04 -12.37 7.26
CA GLU A 13 7.57 -13.51 6.51
C GLU A 13 6.42 -13.07 5.58
N ILE A 14 6.62 -13.19 4.27
CA ILE A 14 5.54 -13.03 3.31
C ILE A 14 4.67 -14.27 3.38
N SER A 15 3.46 -14.11 3.91
CA SER A 15 2.45 -15.15 3.85
C SER A 15 1.79 -15.15 2.46
N GLU A 16 2.04 -16.20 1.67
CA GLU A 16 1.29 -16.49 0.43
C GLU A 16 -0.13 -17.00 0.73
N ARG A 17 -0.57 -17.05 2.01
CA ARG A 17 -1.95 -17.40 2.32
C ARG A 17 -2.85 -16.29 1.78
N ILE A 18 -3.68 -16.68 0.81
CA ILE A 18 -4.87 -15.94 0.41
C ILE A 18 -5.82 -15.98 1.62
N LEU A 19 -5.58 -15.09 2.58
CA LEU A 19 -6.65 -14.64 3.44
C LEU A 19 -7.39 -13.62 2.60
N VAL A 20 -8.53 -14.02 2.04
CA VAL A 20 -9.58 -13.06 1.73
C VAL A 20 -10.21 -12.76 3.09
N PRO A 21 -9.86 -11.69 3.82
CA PRO A 21 -10.88 -11.14 4.68
C PRO A 21 -12.01 -10.76 3.71
N GLU A 22 -13.18 -11.40 3.88
CA GLU A 22 -14.44 -10.83 3.40
C GLU A 22 -14.32 -9.33 3.58
N ILE A 23 -14.43 -8.55 2.50
CA ILE A 23 -14.46 -7.10 2.61
C ILE A 23 -15.66 -6.82 3.51
N PRO A 24 -15.49 -6.46 4.80
CA PRO A 24 -16.63 -6.08 5.58
C PRO A 24 -16.92 -4.69 5.06
N THR A 25 -17.91 -4.58 4.18
CA THR A 25 -18.57 -3.31 3.84
C THR A 25 -19.29 -2.78 5.08
N LYS A 26 -18.53 -2.50 6.14
CA LYS A 26 -18.98 -1.63 7.22
C LYS A 26 -18.69 -0.21 6.76
N GLN A 27 -19.76 0.48 6.41
CA GLN A 27 -19.83 1.92 6.19
C GLN A 27 -18.93 2.66 7.19
N GLY A 28 -17.98 3.48 6.70
CA GLY A 28 -17.19 4.38 7.55
C GLY A 28 -15.70 4.54 7.26
N LYS A 29 -15.09 3.78 6.33
CA LYS A 29 -13.69 4.01 5.92
C LYS A 29 -13.64 4.95 4.72
N VAL A 30 -12.94 6.07 4.85
CA VAL A 30 -12.61 6.91 3.70
C VAL A 30 -11.32 6.33 3.07
N LEU A 31 -11.27 6.39 1.74
CA LEU A 31 -10.21 5.79 0.93
C LEU A 31 -9.55 6.89 0.14
N SER A 32 -8.24 7.01 0.27
CA SER A 32 -7.45 7.92 -0.56
C SER A 32 -6.75 7.12 -1.66
N ARG A 33 -6.84 7.61 -2.89
CA ARG A 33 -6.30 6.95 -4.07
C ARG A 33 -5.20 7.79 -4.69
N MET A 34 -4.13 7.13 -5.11
CA MET A 34 -2.98 7.77 -5.74
C MET A 34 -2.40 6.80 -6.77
N GLU A 35 -1.81 7.35 -7.82
CA GLU A 35 -1.17 6.57 -8.86
C GLU A 35 0.27 7.03 -9.02
N PHE A 36 1.16 6.09 -9.34
CA PHE A 36 2.49 6.41 -9.81
C PHE A 36 2.86 5.58 -11.04
N ARG A 37 3.81 6.09 -11.81
CA ARG A 37 4.42 5.38 -12.94
C ARG A 37 5.87 5.08 -12.72
N SER A 38 6.29 3.89 -13.17
CA SER A 38 7.67 3.45 -13.15
C SER A 38 7.92 2.38 -14.19
N ASN A 39 9.05 2.48 -14.89
CA ASN A 39 9.53 1.48 -15.84
C ASN A 39 10.59 0.54 -15.25
N VAL A 40 10.98 0.71 -13.98
CA VAL A 40 12.08 -0.08 -13.37
C VAL A 40 11.61 -1.30 -12.58
N PHE A 41 10.29 -1.44 -12.38
CA PHE A 41 9.70 -2.55 -11.60
C PHE A 41 9.38 -3.78 -12.46
N GLU A 42 10.40 -4.31 -13.14
CA GLU A 42 10.29 -5.53 -13.92
C GLU A 42 9.99 -6.78 -13.06
N ALA A 43 9.44 -7.81 -13.69
CA ALA A 43 9.26 -9.13 -13.10
C ALA A 43 10.56 -9.67 -12.48
N TYR A 44 10.46 -10.42 -11.39
CA TYR A 44 11.50 -11.40 -11.12
C TYR A 44 11.39 -12.59 -12.10
N PRO A 45 12.51 -13.21 -12.50
CA PRO A 45 12.47 -14.48 -13.22
C PRO A 45 11.62 -15.52 -12.48
N GLY A 46 10.63 -16.09 -13.19
CA GLY A 46 9.71 -17.09 -12.61
C GLY A 46 8.58 -16.51 -11.74
N GLU A 47 8.43 -15.19 -11.64
CA GLU A 47 7.28 -14.57 -10.98
C GLU A 47 5.99 -14.93 -11.74
N LYS A 48 5.15 -15.77 -11.11
CA LYS A 48 3.86 -16.15 -11.67
C LYS A 48 2.98 -14.91 -11.74
N LYS A 49 2.54 -14.59 -12.96
CA LYS A 49 1.52 -13.58 -13.19
C LYS A 49 0.23 -14.00 -12.49
N SER A 50 -0.40 -13.06 -11.79
CA SER A 50 -1.81 -13.21 -11.44
C SER A 50 -2.60 -13.40 -12.73
N THR A 51 -3.39 -14.47 -12.82
CA THR A 51 -4.22 -14.76 -14.00
C THR A 51 -5.26 -13.68 -14.27
N VAL A 52 -5.61 -12.88 -13.26
CA VAL A 52 -6.64 -11.84 -13.36
C VAL A 52 -6.06 -10.47 -13.74
N PHE A 53 -4.83 -10.15 -13.34
CA PHE A 53 -4.29 -8.79 -13.48
C PHE A 53 -2.90 -8.71 -14.13
N ASN A 54 -2.23 -9.83 -14.43
CA ASN A 54 -0.99 -9.86 -15.24
C ASN A 54 0.19 -9.02 -14.67
N VAL A 55 0.42 -9.04 -13.36
CA VAL A 55 1.30 -8.04 -12.72
C VAL A 55 2.60 -8.59 -12.16
N HIS A 56 3.65 -7.80 -12.38
CA HIS A 56 4.96 -7.84 -11.71
C HIS A 56 4.92 -6.92 -10.50
N ARG A 57 4.93 -7.48 -9.28
CA ARG A 57 4.63 -6.69 -8.08
C ARG A 57 5.68 -6.77 -7.00
N LYS A 58 6.55 -7.76 -7.03
CA LYS A 58 7.51 -7.97 -5.94
C LYS A 58 8.60 -6.89 -5.87
N ARG A 59 9.02 -6.31 -7.02
CA ARG A 59 9.95 -5.16 -7.03
C ARG A 59 9.28 -3.89 -6.51
N ALA A 60 8.09 -3.55 -7.02
CA ALA A 60 7.30 -2.42 -6.52
C ALA A 60 6.96 -2.58 -5.02
N LEU A 61 6.64 -3.80 -4.56
CA LEU A 61 6.46 -4.13 -3.15
C LEU A 61 7.71 -3.78 -2.34
N SER A 62 8.86 -4.28 -2.78
CA SER A 62 10.13 -4.10 -2.09
C SER A 62 10.52 -2.62 -2.03
N PHE A 63 10.27 -1.88 -3.13
CA PHE A 63 10.45 -0.44 -3.20
C PHE A 63 9.58 0.29 -2.17
N LEU A 64 8.27 0.01 -2.14
CA LEU A 64 7.34 0.63 -1.18
C LEU A 64 7.72 0.31 0.27
N CYS A 65 7.99 -0.95 0.58
CA CYS A 65 8.43 -1.36 1.92
C CYS A 65 9.71 -0.62 2.33
N ARG A 66 10.70 -0.51 1.43
CA ARG A 66 11.94 0.25 1.69
C ARG A 66 11.64 1.72 1.97
N LYS A 67 10.86 2.39 1.12
CA LYS A 67 10.49 3.81 1.28
C LYS A 67 9.72 4.04 2.59
N PHE A 68 8.77 3.17 2.94
CA PHE A 68 8.06 3.26 4.21
C PHE A 68 8.99 3.10 5.42
N HIS A 69 9.91 2.14 5.36
CA HIS A 69 10.88 1.96 6.43
C HIS A 69 11.79 3.19 6.58
N GLU A 70 12.33 3.71 5.47
CA GLU A 70 13.13 4.95 5.42
C GLU A 70 12.34 6.16 5.95
N GLY A 71 11.03 6.22 5.71
CA GLY A 71 10.11 7.25 6.22
C GLY A 71 9.71 7.10 7.69
N GLY A 72 10.22 6.07 8.39
CA GLY A 72 9.96 5.82 9.81
C GLY A 72 8.64 5.11 10.11
N TYR A 73 8.07 4.40 9.14
CA TYR A 73 6.89 3.55 9.35
C TYR A 73 7.29 2.14 9.77
N GLU A 74 6.60 1.58 10.76
CA GLU A 74 6.71 0.17 11.11
C GLU A 74 5.88 -0.65 10.13
N ILE A 75 6.50 -1.64 9.48
CA ILE A 75 5.78 -2.61 8.63
C ILE A 75 5.30 -3.74 9.52
N ILE A 76 4.00 -3.81 9.73
CA ILE A 76 3.35 -4.79 10.63
C ILE A 76 2.81 -6.01 9.88
N GLY A 77 2.81 -6.00 8.54
CA GLY A 77 2.41 -7.15 7.74
C GLY A 77 2.41 -6.86 6.23
N VAL A 78 2.54 -7.91 5.44
CA VAL A 78 2.40 -7.86 3.97
C VAL A 78 1.52 -9.01 3.53
N GLU A 79 0.45 -8.71 2.80
CA GLU A 79 -0.56 -9.67 2.37
C GLU A 79 -0.80 -9.59 0.86
N TYR A 80 -1.01 -10.74 0.24
CA TYR A 80 -1.41 -10.81 -1.16
C TYR A 80 -2.94 -10.79 -1.27
N ALA A 81 -3.48 -9.84 -2.03
CA ALA A 81 -4.90 -9.68 -2.30
C ALA A 81 -5.23 -9.97 -3.77
N LEU A 82 -6.50 -10.23 -4.09
CA LEU A 82 -6.94 -10.56 -5.44
C LEU A 82 -6.49 -9.52 -6.50
N TRP A 83 -6.43 -8.25 -6.10
CA TRP A 83 -6.06 -7.10 -6.96
C TRP A 83 -4.60 -6.63 -6.79
N GLY A 84 -3.81 -7.18 -5.86
CA GLY A 84 -2.47 -6.67 -5.58
C GLY A 84 -1.88 -7.11 -4.25
N TRP A 85 -1.17 -6.20 -3.58
CA TRP A 85 -0.64 -6.40 -2.25
C TRP A 85 -1.24 -5.40 -1.28
N ARG A 86 -1.20 -5.75 0.00
CA ARG A 86 -1.50 -4.85 1.12
C ARG A 86 -0.31 -4.81 2.05
N ILE A 87 0.12 -3.61 2.40
CA ILE A 87 1.18 -3.36 3.38
C ILE A 87 0.54 -2.75 4.61
N GLY A 88 0.66 -3.44 5.73
CA GLY A 88 0.19 -2.96 7.02
C GLY A 88 1.26 -2.05 7.61
N LEU A 89 0.86 -0.83 7.95
CA LEU A 89 1.75 0.17 8.51
C LEU A 89 1.30 0.60 9.90
N ALA A 90 2.26 0.94 10.75
CA ALA A 90 2.01 1.57 12.04
C ALA A 90 2.93 2.78 12.24
N ARG A 91 2.37 3.85 12.81
CA ARG A 91 3.09 5.05 13.24
C ARG A 91 2.30 5.77 14.33
N ASP A 92 2.98 6.25 15.37
CA ASP A 92 2.40 7.06 16.45
C ASP A 92 1.11 6.47 17.08
N GLY A 93 1.05 5.13 17.15
CA GLY A 93 -0.09 4.41 17.71
C GLY A 93 -1.30 4.24 16.78
N VAL A 94 -1.20 4.72 15.53
CA VAL A 94 -2.18 4.55 14.47
C VAL A 94 -1.72 3.42 13.54
N ARG A 95 -2.67 2.57 13.13
CA ARG A 95 -2.45 1.47 12.18
C ARG A 95 -3.36 1.64 10.98
N PHE A 96 -2.83 1.40 9.79
CA PHE A 96 -3.57 1.54 8.53
C PHE A 96 -2.98 0.62 7.46
N TRP A 97 -3.68 0.49 6.35
CA TRP A 97 -3.25 -0.34 5.22
C TRP A 97 -3.00 0.51 3.99
N VAL A 98 -1.92 0.17 3.27
CA VAL A 98 -1.68 0.63 1.91
C VAL A 98 -1.83 -0.55 0.97
N GLY A 99 -2.92 -0.55 0.22
CA GLY A 99 -3.09 -1.40 -0.94
C GLY A 99 -2.28 -0.88 -2.11
N PHE A 100 -1.64 -1.75 -2.89
CA PHE A 100 -1.14 -1.36 -4.21
C PHE A 100 -1.17 -2.49 -5.24
N GLY A 101 -1.24 -2.09 -6.51
CA GLY A 101 -1.11 -3.01 -7.63
C GLY A 101 -1.06 -2.29 -8.97
N SER A 102 -0.46 -2.92 -9.98
CA SER A 102 -0.70 -2.47 -11.36
C SER A 102 -2.11 -2.88 -11.80
N TYR A 103 -2.62 -2.18 -12.80
CA TYR A 103 -3.96 -2.40 -13.33
C TYR A 103 -4.00 -2.12 -14.83
N GLY A 104 -5.02 -2.68 -15.49
CA GLY A 104 -5.19 -2.54 -16.94
C GLY A 104 -4.09 -3.22 -17.75
N ALA A 105 -3.88 -2.73 -18.97
CA ALA A 105 -2.84 -3.22 -19.88
C ALA A 105 -1.47 -2.55 -19.66
N TRP A 106 -1.37 -1.63 -18.70
CA TRP A 106 -0.18 -0.82 -18.47
C TRP A 106 0.76 -1.53 -17.48
N SER A 107 1.95 -1.88 -17.95
CA SER A 107 2.98 -2.51 -17.11
C SER A 107 3.73 -1.52 -16.23
N ASP A 108 3.63 -0.23 -16.51
CA ASP A 108 4.34 0.85 -15.84
C ASP A 108 3.48 1.65 -14.86
N ARG A 109 2.18 1.36 -14.73
CA ARG A 109 1.24 2.10 -13.87
C ARG A 109 0.87 1.33 -12.62
N PHE A 110 0.88 2.01 -11.48
CA PHE A 110 0.58 1.42 -10.18
C PHE A 110 -0.44 2.27 -9.44
N LEU A 111 -1.56 1.66 -9.07
CA LEU A 111 -2.57 2.26 -8.21
C LEU A 111 -2.28 1.89 -6.76
N CYS A 112 -2.28 2.89 -5.89
CA CYS A 112 -2.22 2.75 -4.45
C CYS A 112 -3.53 3.23 -3.82
N VAL A 113 -4.00 2.49 -2.82
CA VAL A 113 -5.21 2.80 -2.06
C VAL A 113 -4.87 2.77 -0.59
N VAL A 114 -5.13 3.87 0.10
CA VAL A 114 -4.89 3.98 1.54
C VAL A 114 -6.21 3.79 2.24
N GLU A 115 -6.28 2.73 3.03
CA GLU A 115 -7.41 2.45 3.89
C GLU A 115 -7.08 2.99 5.27
N HIS A 116 -7.60 4.18 5.58
CA HIS A 116 -7.35 4.81 6.85
C HIS A 116 -8.32 4.32 7.94
N PRO A 117 -7.92 4.35 9.21
CA PRO A 117 -8.80 4.10 10.34
C PRO A 117 -9.87 5.18 10.46
N GLU A 118 -10.86 4.95 11.33
CA GLU A 118 -11.80 6.00 11.73
C GLU A 118 -11.06 7.26 12.22
N PRO A 119 -11.68 8.45 12.15
CA PRO A 119 -11.06 9.74 12.54
C PRO A 119 -10.46 9.74 13.95
N THR A 120 -10.90 8.80 14.78
CA THR A 120 -10.31 8.54 16.09
C THR A 120 -10.24 7.05 16.38
N VAL A 121 -9.14 6.59 16.97
CA VAL A 121 -9.00 5.23 17.49
C VAL A 121 -8.94 5.23 19.02
N ARG A 122 -9.52 4.21 19.67
CA ARG A 122 -9.50 4.06 21.13
C ARG A 122 -8.40 3.09 21.55
N ARG A 123 -7.50 3.54 22.43
CA ARG A 123 -6.47 2.70 23.04
C ARG A 123 -6.51 2.86 24.56
N TRP A 124 -6.90 1.81 25.26
CA TRP A 124 -6.86 1.70 26.74
C TRP A 124 -7.35 2.97 27.46
N PHE A 125 -8.58 3.42 27.17
CA PHE A 125 -9.21 4.64 27.71
C PHE A 125 -8.80 5.99 27.09
N ARG A 126 -7.86 6.04 26.15
CA ARG A 126 -7.53 7.26 25.39
C ARG A 126 -8.15 7.23 24.00
N ARG A 127 -8.63 8.39 23.54
CA ARG A 127 -9.07 8.64 22.16
C ARG A 127 -7.94 9.35 21.42
N ILE A 128 -7.45 8.75 20.35
CA ILE A 128 -6.32 9.25 19.56
C ILE A 128 -6.89 9.77 18.23
N PRO A 129 -6.76 11.08 17.91
CA PRO A 129 -7.11 11.57 16.58
C PRO A 129 -6.16 11.00 15.53
N THR A 130 -6.70 10.53 14.40
CA THR A 130 -5.91 9.91 13.34
C THR A 130 -5.54 10.87 12.22
N SER A 131 -6.23 12.02 12.11
CA SER A 131 -6.04 13.00 11.04
C SER A 131 -4.59 13.47 10.90
N GLY A 132 -3.95 13.89 11.99
CA GLY A 132 -2.56 14.37 11.94
C GLY A 132 -1.56 13.30 11.48
N VAL A 133 -1.80 12.02 11.78
CA VAL A 133 -0.94 10.92 11.29
C VAL A 133 -1.20 10.65 9.81
N MET A 134 -2.46 10.73 9.37
CA MET A 134 -2.81 10.54 7.96
C MET A 134 -2.32 11.70 7.08
N ASP A 135 -2.45 12.95 7.54
CA ASP A 135 -1.93 14.14 6.85
C ASP A 135 -0.42 14.03 6.67
N LYS A 136 0.28 13.63 7.74
CA LYS A 136 1.71 13.37 7.68
C LYS A 136 2.04 12.21 6.74
N PHE A 137 1.25 11.13 6.75
CA PHE A 137 1.44 10.03 5.83
C PHE A 137 1.31 10.45 4.37
N PHE A 138 0.29 11.24 4.03
CA PHE A 138 0.10 11.70 2.66
C PHE A 138 1.23 12.62 2.20
N ALA A 139 1.66 13.56 3.06
CA ALA A 139 2.80 14.42 2.78
C ALA A 139 4.11 13.62 2.60
N ASP A 140 4.37 12.68 3.51
CA ASP A 140 5.56 11.83 3.43
C ASP A 140 5.51 10.93 2.18
N PHE A 141 4.34 10.37 1.83
CA PHE A 141 4.17 9.53 0.64
C PHE A 141 4.45 10.30 -0.64
N GLU A 142 3.87 11.49 -0.77
CA GLU A 142 4.12 12.37 -1.90
C GLU A 142 5.60 12.74 -2.01
N ALA A 143 6.24 13.09 -0.89
CA ALA A 143 7.68 13.36 -0.88
C ALA A 143 8.51 12.13 -1.26
N MET A 144 8.16 10.93 -0.77
CA MET A 144 8.82 9.67 -1.11
C MET A 144 8.74 9.35 -2.61
N MET A 145 7.60 9.62 -3.24
CA MET A 145 7.41 9.41 -4.67
C MET A 145 8.14 10.46 -5.51
N ASN A 146 7.97 11.74 -5.18
CA ASN A 146 8.56 12.84 -5.95
C ASN A 146 10.09 12.92 -5.82
N SER A 147 10.67 12.42 -4.74
CA SER A 147 12.14 12.37 -4.55
C SER A 147 12.81 11.16 -5.19
N SER A 148 12.03 10.25 -5.77
CA SER A 148 12.53 8.96 -6.25
C SER A 148 12.81 8.99 -7.74
N GLU A 149 14.05 8.75 -8.15
CA GLU A 149 14.43 8.61 -9.58
C GLU A 149 13.75 7.40 -10.25
N GLU A 150 13.28 6.44 -9.45
CA GLU A 150 12.54 5.25 -9.90
C GLU A 150 11.09 5.58 -10.31
N ILE A 151 10.61 6.79 -10.04
CA ILE A 151 9.23 7.25 -10.29
C ILE A 151 9.23 8.30 -11.40
N ILE A 152 8.41 8.08 -12.43
CA ILE A 152 8.29 8.95 -13.60
C ILE A 152 7.19 9.99 -13.39
N GLU A 153 6.05 9.54 -12.87
CA GLU A 153 4.87 10.37 -12.61
C GLU A 153 4.25 9.94 -11.29
N PHE A 154 3.70 10.89 -10.54
CA PHE A 154 2.88 10.65 -9.34
C PHE A 154 1.73 11.65 -9.34
N TYR A 155 0.53 11.18 -9.04
CA TYR A 155 -0.63 12.06 -8.86
C TYR A 155 -1.67 11.47 -7.90
N TRP A 156 -2.37 12.38 -7.24
CA TRP A 156 -3.56 12.08 -6.47
C TRP A 156 -4.72 11.80 -7.42
N CYS A 157 -5.44 10.70 -7.21
CA CYS A 157 -6.67 10.46 -7.95
C CYS A 157 -7.78 11.29 -7.29
N GLU A 158 -8.35 12.25 -8.01
CA GLU A 158 -9.54 12.95 -7.53
C GLU A 158 -10.70 11.97 -7.33
N GLY A 159 -11.46 12.18 -6.25
CA GLY A 159 -12.61 11.35 -5.92
C GLY A 159 -13.77 11.58 -6.89
N GLU A 160 -14.12 10.58 -7.69
CA GLU A 160 -15.52 10.36 -8.00
C GLU A 160 -16.19 9.82 -6.73
N ASP A 161 -16.84 10.69 -5.97
CA ASP A 161 -17.94 10.30 -5.07
C ASP A 161 -19.11 9.83 -5.95
N ARG A 162 -18.99 8.66 -6.57
CA ARG A 162 -20.18 7.94 -7.04
C ARG A 162 -20.64 7.03 -5.91
N ALA A 163 -21.32 7.65 -4.95
CA ALA A 163 -22.51 7.02 -4.40
C ALA A 163 -23.44 6.75 -5.60
N ALA A 164 -23.34 5.56 -6.18
CA ALA A 164 -24.29 5.10 -7.17
C ALA A 164 -25.65 4.98 -6.46
N ALA A 165 -26.57 5.84 -6.89
CA ALA A 165 -27.99 5.80 -6.61
C ALA A 165 -28.62 4.48 -7.09
#